data_AF-A0A2G6H465-F1
#
_entry.id   AF-A0A2G6H465-F1
#
_cell.length_a   1.000
_cell.length_b   1.000
_cell.length_c   1.000
_cell.angle_alpha   90.00
_cell.angle_beta   90.00
_cell.angle_gamma   90.00
#
_symmetry.space_group_name_H-M   'P 1'
#
loop_
_entity.id
_entity.type
_entity.pdbx_description
1 polymer ?
#
loop_
_entity_poly.entity_id
_entity_poly.type
_entity_poly.pdbx_seq_one_letter_code
_entity_poly.pdbx_strand_id
1 'polypeptide(L)'
;MLIFLIGYMGSGKSTTGKKLARRLGLPFYDLDLLISTHQGLSIPEIFQQKGEAQFRNVEAAQLRTLNENDHAVVSTGGGTPCHHHNMQW
;
A
#
# COMPACT_ATOMS: atom_id res chain seq x y z
N MET A 1 -11.38 -1.25 11.54
CA MET A 1 -10.05 -1.09 12.20
C MET A 1 -8.98 -1.31 11.16
N LEU A 2 -8.33 -0.22 10.74
CA LEU A 2 -7.23 -0.23 9.79
C LEU A 2 -5.90 -0.09 10.52
N ILE A 3 -4.92 -0.90 10.12
CA ILE A 3 -3.54 -0.81 10.61
C ILE A 3 -2.62 -0.68 9.40
N PHE A 4 -1.95 0.45 9.28
CA PHE A 4 -0.97 0.70 8.21
C PHE A 4 0.44 0.41 8.69
N LEU A 5 1.18 -0.40 7.93
CA LEU A 5 2.58 -0.70 8.19
C LEU A 5 3.44 0.11 7.22
N ILE A 6 4.20 1.05 7.78
CA ILE A 6 5.16 1.90 7.05
C ILE A 6 6.60 1.44 7.27
N GLY A 7 7.49 1.81 6.35
CA GLY A 7 8.92 1.49 6.42
C GLY A 7 9.52 1.14 5.06
N TYR A 8 10.84 1.05 4.98
CA TYR A 8 11.55 0.85 3.72
C TYR A 8 11.31 -0.55 3.11
N MET A 9 11.65 -0.73 1.83
CA MET A 9 11.62 -2.07 1.22
C MET A 9 12.57 -3.01 1.98
N GLY A 10 12.19 -4.29 2.15
CA GLY A 10 12.98 -5.25 2.91
C GLY A 10 12.88 -5.14 4.44
N SER A 11 12.19 -4.14 5.00
CA SER A 11 12.04 -4.00 6.47
C SER A 11 11.12 -5.03 7.14
N GLY A 12 10.58 -6.00 6.37
CA GLY A 12 9.76 -7.09 6.89
C GLY A 12 8.25 -6.78 7.02
N LYS A 13 7.76 -5.66 6.47
CA LYS A 13 6.33 -5.26 6.56
C LYS A 13 5.36 -6.35 6.10
N SER A 14 5.57 -6.94 4.93
CA SER A 14 4.69 -8.00 4.43
C SER A 14 4.75 -9.26 5.29
N THR A 15 5.91 -9.61 5.84
CA THR A 15 6.08 -10.77 6.74
C THR A 15 5.39 -10.54 8.09
N THR A 16 5.64 -9.39 8.72
CA THR A 16 5.05 -9.05 10.03
C THR A 16 3.57 -8.77 9.91
N GLY A 17 3.13 -8.09 8.85
CA GLY A 17 1.73 -7.77 8.59
C GLY A 17 0.87 -9.00 8.38
N LYS A 18 1.32 -9.99 7.61
CA LYS A 18 0.61 -11.28 7.47
C LYS A 18 0.44 -12.00 8.81
N LYS A 19 1.47 -11.98 9.67
CA LYS A 19 1.40 -12.58 11.02
C LYS A 19 0.43 -11.80 11.92
N LEU A 20 0.47 -10.47 11.87
CA LEU A 20 -0.41 -9.60 12.65
C LEU A 20 -1.87 -9.79 12.23
N ALA A 21 -2.16 -9.74 10.92
CA ALA A 21 -3.49 -9.92 10.37
C ALA A 21 -4.10 -11.26 10.81
N ARG A 22 -3.33 -12.34 10.71
CA ARG A 22 -3.75 -13.67 11.19
C ARG A 22 -4.09 -13.69 12.68
N ARG A 23 -3.27 -13.05 13.52
CA ARG A 23 -3.50 -12.98 14.97
C ARG A 23 -4.74 -12.15 15.33
N LEU A 24 -5.06 -11.13 14.54
CA LEU A 24 -6.21 -10.26 14.75
C LEU A 24 -7.49 -10.75 14.05
N GLY A 25 -7.41 -11.83 13.26
CA GLY A 25 -8.53 -12.28 12.43
C GLY A 25 -8.92 -11.28 11.33
N LEU A 26 -7.97 -10.46 10.88
CA LEU A 26 -8.17 -9.43 9.85
C LEU A 26 -7.61 -9.86 8.49
N PRO A 27 -8.14 -9.35 7.37
CA PRO A 27 -7.48 -9.46 6.08
C PRO A 27 -6.16 -8.70 6.06
N PHE A 28 -5.26 -9.15 5.18
CA PHE A 28 -3.98 -8.49 4.89
C PHE A 28 -3.96 -8.01 3.45
N TYR A 29 -3.58 -6.76 3.24
CA TYR A 29 -3.39 -6.17 1.92
C TYR A 29 -1.96 -5.65 1.75
N ASP A 30 -1.41 -5.82 0.55
CA ASP A 30 -0.16 -5.21 0.14
C ASP A 30 -0.49 -4.15 -0.94
N LEU A 31 -0.24 -2.88 -0.63
CA LEU A 31 -0.68 -1.77 -1.47
C LEU A 31 -0.03 -1.82 -2.86
N ASP A 32 1.25 -2.18 -2.93
CA ASP A 32 1.98 -2.30 -4.21
C ASP A 32 1.36 -3.41 -5.08
N LEU A 33 0.96 -4.53 -4.45
CA LEU A 33 0.29 -5.62 -5.15
C LEU A 33 -1.10 -5.19 -5.66
N LEU A 34 -1.87 -4.47 -4.85
CA LEU A 34 -3.17 -3.94 -5.27
C LEU A 34 -3.03 -3.00 -6.48
N ILE A 35 -2.05 -2.09 -6.44
CA ILE A 35 -1.77 -1.17 -7.56
C ILE A 35 -1.40 -1.95 -8.81
N SER A 36 -0.47 -2.91 -8.72
CA SER A 36 -0.06 -3.71 -9.87
C SER A 36 -1.20 -4.52 -10.48
N THR A 37 -2.06 -5.09 -9.62
CA THR A 37 -3.23 -5.87 -10.05
C THR A 37 -4.25 -4.99 -10.74
N HIS A 38 -4.52 -3.80 -10.19
CA HIS A 38 -5.46 -2.84 -10.77
C HIS A 38 -4.95 -2.25 -12.10
N GLN A 39 -3.64 -2.01 -12.23
CA GLN A 39 -3.04 -1.43 -13.44
C GLN A 39 -2.74 -2.48 -14.51
N GLY A 40 -2.72 -3.77 -14.18
CA GLY A 40 -2.29 -4.84 -15.09
C GLY A 40 -0.81 -4.74 -15.49
N LEU A 41 0.00 -4.04 -14.69
CA LEU A 41 1.40 -3.75 -14.94
C LEU A 41 2.18 -3.91 -13.63
N SER A 42 3.41 -4.39 -13.71
CA SER A 42 4.34 -4.35 -12.58
C SER A 42 4.72 -2.90 -12.23
N ILE A 43 5.13 -2.64 -10.99
CA ILE A 43 5.56 -1.30 -10.57
C ILE A 43 6.68 -0.75 -11.47
N PRO A 44 7.74 -1.51 -11.83
CA PRO A 44 8.75 -1.03 -12.77
C PRO A 44 8.19 -0.62 -14.14
N GLU A 45 7.24 -1.38 -14.69
CA GLU A 45 6.58 -1.04 -15.96
C GLU A 45 5.75 0.23 -15.85
N ILE A 46 5.05 0.44 -14.72
CA ILE A 46 4.32 1.69 -14.47
C ILE A 46 5.28 2.88 -14.45
N PHE A 47 6.41 2.76 -13.75
CA PHE A 47 7.42 3.82 -13.72
C PHE A 47 7.99 4.10 -15.12
N GLN A 48 8.27 3.06 -15.90
CA GLN A 48 8.82 3.20 -17.26
C GLN A 48 7.81 3.83 -18.23
N GLN A 49 6.54 3.42 -18.18
CA GLN A 49 5.51 3.83 -19.14
C GLN A 49 4.82 5.15 -18.75
N LYS A 50 4.63 5.39 -17.45
CA LYS A 50 3.79 6.49 -16.93
C LYS A 50 4.55 7.48 -16.04
N GLY A 51 5.76 7.12 -15.61
CA GLY A 51 6.59 7.93 -14.73
C GLY A 51 6.20 7.82 -13.25
N GLU A 52 7.14 8.18 -12.37
CA GLU A 52 6.95 8.10 -10.92
C GLU A 52 5.80 8.98 -10.42
N ALA A 53 5.65 10.20 -10.95
CA ALA A 53 4.60 11.12 -10.52
C ALA A 53 3.19 10.50 -10.73
N GLN A 54 2.99 9.81 -11.85
CA GLN A 54 1.72 9.12 -12.11
C GLN A 54 1.53 7.94 -11.16
N PHE A 55 2.59 7.15 -10.89
CA PHE A 55 2.53 6.09 -9.89
C PHE A 55 2.14 6.63 -8.51
N ARG A 56 2.71 7.75 -8.05
CA ARG A 56 2.37 8.35 -6.75
C ARG A 56 0.92 8.82 -6.68
N ASN A 57 0.38 9.36 -7.78
CA ASN A 57 -1.05 9.69 -7.87
C ASN A 57 -1.92 8.44 -7.73
N VAL A 58 -1.57 7.34 -8.41
CA VAL A 58 -2.30 6.06 -8.31
C VAL A 58 -2.17 5.45 -6.92
N GLU A 59 -0.97 5.47 -6.33
CA GLU A 59 -0.71 4.98 -4.98
C GLU A 59 -1.57 5.71 -3.95
N ALA A 60 -1.63 7.04 -4.05
CA ALA A 60 -2.47 7.90 -3.23
C ALA A 60 -3.98 7.64 -3.42
N ALA A 61 -4.42 7.42 -4.66
CA ALA A 61 -5.81 7.10 -4.97
C ALA A 61 -6.19 5.71 -4.43
N GLN A 62 -5.33 4.71 -4.60
CA GLN A 62 -5.55 3.34 -4.12
C GLN A 62 -5.55 3.27 -2.59
N LEU A 63 -4.70 4.05 -1.91
CA LEU A 63 -4.74 4.15 -0.44
C LEU A 63 -6.09 4.69 0.04
N ARG A 64 -6.61 5.72 -0.63
CA ARG A 64 -7.88 6.39 -0.29
C ARG A 64 -9.14 5.60 -0.65
N THR A 65 -9.02 4.46 -1.32
CA THR A 65 -10.19 3.56 -1.47
C THR A 65 -10.56 2.89 -0.16
N LEU A 66 -9.62 2.82 0.79
CA LEU A 66 -9.86 2.31 2.13
C LEU A 66 -10.53 3.40 2.97
N ASN A 67 -11.54 3.05 3.75
CA ASN A 67 -12.30 3.96 4.59
C ASN A 67 -12.50 3.41 6.01
N GLU A 68 -13.12 4.21 6.88
CA GLU A 68 -13.32 3.90 8.30
C GLU A 68 -14.13 2.61 8.58
N ASN A 69 -14.96 2.18 7.63
CA ASN A 69 -15.73 0.93 7.73
C ASN A 69 -14.90 -0.30 7.37
N ASP A 70 -13.67 -0.13 6.86
CA ASP A 70 -12.79 -1.23 6.52
C ASP A 70 -12.03 -1.76 7.75
N HIS A 71 -11.71 -3.05 7.70
CA HIS A 71 -10.96 -3.74 8.73
C HIS A 71 -9.84 -4.54 8.08
N ALA A 72 -8.59 -4.10 8.21
CA ALA A 72 -7.45 -4.74 7.55
C ALA A 72 -6.11 -4.33 8.15
N VAL A 73 -5.10 -5.18 7.93
CA VAL A 73 -3.69 -4.80 8.05
C VAL A 73 -3.15 -4.53 6.64
N VAL A 74 -2.60 -3.34 6.42
CA VAL A 74 -2.16 -2.87 5.11
C VAL A 74 -0.66 -2.60 5.14
N SER A 75 0.10 -3.30 4.29
CA SER A 75 1.50 -2.97 4.03
C SER A 75 1.58 -1.91 2.94
N THR A 76 2.22 -0.77 3.22
CA THR A 76 2.41 0.30 2.23
C THR A 76 3.75 0.17 1.51
N GLY A 77 3.88 0.82 0.35
CA GLY A 77 5.16 1.03 -0.30
C GLY A 77 6.10 1.89 0.56
N GLY A 78 7.41 1.81 0.29
CA GLY A 78 8.41 2.55 1.06
C GLY A 78 8.30 4.08 0.91
N GLY A 79 7.80 4.55 -0.22
CA GLY A 79 7.60 5.96 -0.51
C GLY A 79 6.20 6.48 -0.16
N THR A 80 5.22 5.59 0.11
CA THR A 80 3.82 5.99 0.36
C THR A 80 3.66 7.12 1.39
N PRO A 81 4.38 7.13 2.53
CA PRO A 81 4.25 8.19 3.54
C PRO A 81 4.70 9.57 3.09
N CYS A 82 5.54 9.66 2.05
CA CYS A 82 6.24 10.89 1.65
C CYS A 82 5.46 11.74 0.66
N HIS A 83 4.33 11.25 0.13
CA HIS A 83 3.61 11.89 -0.97
C HIS A 83 2.15 12.15 -0.60
N HIS A 84 1.54 13.13 -1.27
CA HIS A 84 0.09 13.41 -1.23
C HIS A 84 -0.51 13.53 0.18
N HIS A 85 0.27 13.97 1.17
CA HIS A 85 -0.18 14.06 2.56
C HIS A 85 -0.75 12.74 3.12
N ASN A 86 -0.26 11.61 2.63
CA ASN A 86 -0.76 10.28 3.00
C ASN A 86 -0.59 9.95 4.49
N MET A 87 0.32 10.64 5.19
CA MET A 87 0.48 10.51 6.64
C MET A 87 -0.54 11.31 7.46
N GLN A 88 -1.12 12.37 6.87
CA GLN A 88 -2.13 13.21 7.53
C GLN A 88 -3.56 12.79 7.21
N TRP A 89 -3.75 12.11 6.08
CA TRP A 89 -5.01 11.45 5.74
C TRP A 89 -5.26 10.29 6.69
#